data_AF-A0A537DCW3-F1
#
_entry.id   AF-A0A537DCW3-F1
#
_cell.length_a   1.000
_cell.length_b   1.000
_cell.length_c   1.000
_cell.angle_alpha   90.00
_cell.angle_beta   90.00
_cell.angle_gamma   90.00
#
_symmetry.space_group_name_H-M   'P 1'
#
loop_
_entity.id
_entity.type
_entity.pdbx_description
1 polymer ?
#
loop_
_entity_poly.entity_id
_entity_poly.type
_entity_poly.pdbx_seq_one_letter_code
_entity_poly.pdbx_strand_id
1 'polypeptide(L)'
;MRILVSDVSTWKGWSQNLERWAKRAWLDHVGLGPKTLRKSWESWLVASYPERVLEVFLSQGDTQMTALSHYLGLTCTQADKDAMLEYVSGWA
;
A
#
# COMPACT_ATOMS: atom_id res chain seq x y z
N MET A 1 21.15 3.65 16.61
CA MET A 1 20.82 4.32 15.33
C MET A 1 19.47 5.02 15.46
N ARG A 2 19.42 6.36 15.51
CA ARG A 2 18.18 7.13 15.70
C ARG A 2 17.54 7.35 14.32
N ILE A 3 16.35 6.81 14.08
CA ILE A 3 15.60 7.09 12.85
C ILE A 3 15.01 8.49 13.01
N LEU A 4 15.64 9.50 12.41
CA LEU A 4 15.02 10.82 12.30
C LEU A 4 13.92 10.73 11.25
N VAL A 5 12.69 10.47 11.68
CA VAL A 5 11.51 10.56 10.82
C VAL A 5 11.32 12.05 10.50
N SER A 6 11.45 12.44 9.23
CA SER A 6 10.99 13.76 8.81
C SER A 6 9.48 13.81 8.99
N ASP A 7 8.93 15.00 9.20
CA ASP A 7 7.49 15.22 9.40
C ASP A 7 6.60 14.32 8.51
N VAL A 8 5.73 13.52 9.12
CA VAL A 8 4.78 12.62 8.42
C VAL A 8 3.42 13.28 8.21
N SER A 9 3.22 14.52 8.62
CA SER A 9 1.97 15.24 8.37
C SER A 9 1.93 15.90 7.00
N THR A 10 3.09 16.09 6.35
CA THR A 10 3.18 16.74 5.04
C THR A 10 3.45 15.77 3.91
N TRP A 11 2.93 16.09 2.71
CA TRP A 11 3.18 15.35 1.48
C TRP A 11 4.67 15.16 1.21
N LYS A 12 5.43 16.25 1.31
CA LYS A 12 6.88 16.27 1.08
C LYS A 12 7.61 15.36 2.06
N GLY A 13 7.26 15.41 3.34
CA GLY A 13 7.91 14.59 4.35
C GLY A 13 7.60 13.10 4.19
N TRP A 14 6.38 12.73 3.77
CA TRP A 14 6.05 11.36 3.36
C TRP A 14 6.88 10.88 2.17
N SER A 15 6.95 11.65 1.08
CA SER A 15 7.76 11.29 -0.10
C SER A 15 9.22 11.08 0.28
N GLN A 16 9.82 12.00 1.04
CA GLN A 16 11.21 11.88 1.49
C GLN A 16 11.44 10.64 2.36
N ASN A 17 10.51 10.33 3.26
CA ASN A 17 10.59 9.13 4.09
C ASN A 17 10.48 7.86 3.26
N LEU A 18 9.53 7.78 2.32
CA LEU A 18 9.33 6.60 1.46
C LEU A 18 10.53 6.37 0.54
N GLU A 19 11.04 7.41 -0.12
CA GLU A 19 12.27 7.32 -0.92
C GLU A 19 13.44 6.79 -0.09
N ARG A 20 13.58 7.28 1.14
CA ARG A 20 14.65 6.85 2.05
C ARG A 20 14.49 5.39 2.50
N TRP A 21 13.27 4.95 2.81
CA TRP A 21 13.00 3.57 3.21
C TRP A 21 13.20 2.61 2.03
N ALA A 22 12.77 2.98 0.83
CA ALA A 22 13.01 2.21 -0.39
C ALA A 22 14.51 2.05 -0.68
N LYS A 23 15.30 3.13 -0.56
CA LYS A 23 16.78 3.04 -0.67
C LYS A 23 17.39 2.04 0.31
N ARG A 24 16.89 1.98 1.55
CA ARG A 24 17.38 1.03 2.57
C ARG A 24 16.96 -0.41 2.30
N ALA A 25 15.80 -0.58 1.68
CA ALA A 25 15.25 -1.87 1.28
C ALA A 25 15.73 -2.32 -0.10
N TRP A 26 16.63 -1.57 -0.75
CA TRP A 26 17.12 -1.85 -2.10
C TRP A 26 16.02 -1.88 -3.17
N LEU A 27 14.99 -1.06 -2.99
CA LEU A 27 13.90 -0.86 -3.95
C LEU A 27 14.13 0.39 -4.79
N ASP A 28 13.56 0.43 -6.00
CA ASP A 28 13.48 1.67 -6.76
C ASP A 28 12.68 2.71 -5.96
N HIS A 29 13.28 3.87 -5.81
CA HIS A 29 12.79 4.93 -4.94
C HIS A 29 12.22 6.10 -5.74
N VAL A 30 12.47 6.18 -7.05
CA VAL A 30 12.06 7.33 -7.84
C VAL A 30 10.54 7.39 -7.95
N GLY A 31 9.94 8.52 -7.57
CA GLY A 31 8.50 8.74 -7.68
C GLY A 31 7.66 8.13 -6.55
N LEU A 32 8.29 7.61 -5.48
CA LEU A 32 7.55 7.16 -4.31
C LEU A 32 6.93 8.33 -3.53
N GLY A 33 5.69 8.13 -3.07
CA GLY A 33 4.98 9.12 -2.28
C GLY A 33 3.70 8.59 -1.67
N PRO A 34 2.91 9.46 -1.03
CA PRO A 34 1.66 9.08 -0.37
C PRO A 34 0.69 8.29 -1.26
N LYS A 35 0.61 8.64 -2.56
CA LYS A 35 -0.23 7.92 -3.53
C LYS A 35 0.23 6.48 -3.75
N THR A 36 1.55 6.27 -3.89
CA THR A 36 2.12 4.93 -4.07
C THR A 36 1.88 4.08 -2.83
N LEU A 37 2.05 4.66 -1.64
CA LEU A 37 1.76 3.99 -0.39
C LEU A 37 0.28 3.56 -0.32
N ARG A 38 -0.65 4.48 -0.58
CA ARG A 38 -2.09 4.17 -0.59
C ARG A 38 -2.41 3.03 -1.54
N LYS A 39 -1.94 3.09 -2.79
CA LYS A 39 -2.22 2.05 -3.79
C LYS A 39 -1.55 0.71 -3.45
N SER A 40 -0.38 0.73 -2.82
CA SER A 40 0.28 -0.49 -2.32
C SER A 40 -0.56 -1.14 -1.20
N TRP A 41 -1.01 -0.35 -0.23
CA TRP A 41 -1.84 -0.85 0.86
C TRP A 41 -3.21 -1.36 0.38
N GLU A 42 -3.85 -0.63 -0.53
CA GLU A 42 -5.10 -1.06 -1.19
C GLU A 42 -4.90 -2.39 -1.95
N SER A 43 -3.77 -2.56 -2.64
CA SER A 43 -3.41 -3.82 -3.31
C SER A 43 -3.28 -4.99 -2.32
N TRP A 44 -2.67 -4.74 -1.15
CA TRP A 44 -2.50 -5.77 -0.11
C TRP A 44 -3.84 -6.18 0.49
N LEU A 45 -4.75 -5.22 0.70
CA LEU A 45 -6.10 -5.49 1.16
C LEU A 45 -6.89 -6.33 0.15
N VAL A 46 -6.85 -5.96 -1.14
CA VAL A 46 -7.53 -6.73 -2.20
C VAL A 46 -6.95 -8.15 -2.33
N ALA A 47 -5.63 -8.30 -2.19
CA ALA A 47 -4.96 -9.60 -2.27
C ALA A 47 -5.27 -10.50 -1.05
N SER A 48 -5.41 -9.89 0.14
CA SER A 48 -5.62 -10.61 1.41
C SER A 48 -7.09 -10.89 1.70
N TYR A 49 -8.00 -10.02 1.26
CA TYR A 49 -9.46 -10.12 1.45
C TYR A 49 -10.20 -10.04 0.11
N PRO A 50 -9.95 -10.98 -0.83
CA PRO A 50 -10.57 -10.96 -2.16
C PRO A 50 -12.11 -10.99 -2.13
N GLU A 51 -12.70 -11.49 -1.05
CA GLU A 51 -14.14 -11.52 -0.82
C GLU A 51 -14.72 -10.17 -0.36
N ARG A 52 -13.88 -9.24 0.14
CA ARG A 52 -14.31 -7.93 0.67
C ARG A 52 -13.85 -6.76 -0.21
N VAL A 53 -13.51 -6.99 -1.47
CA VAL A 53 -12.97 -5.99 -2.42
C VAL A 53 -13.82 -4.71 -2.50
N LEU A 54 -15.15 -4.85 -2.48
CA LEU A 54 -16.04 -3.68 -2.48
C LEU A 54 -15.92 -2.84 -1.20
N GLU A 55 -15.80 -3.49 -0.04
CA GLU A 55 -15.57 -2.82 1.24
C GLU A 55 -14.21 -2.13 1.27
N VAL A 56 -13.18 -2.76 0.69
CA VAL A 56 -11.84 -2.15 0.52
C VAL A 56 -11.95 -0.85 -0.27
N PHE A 57 -12.58 -0.86 -1.46
CA PHE A 57 -12.71 0.35 -2.29
C PHE A 57 -13.53 1.44 -1.61
N LEU A 58 -14.62 1.07 -0.92
CA LEU A 58 -15.43 2.02 -0.14
C LEU A 58 -14.60 2.65 0.99
N SER A 59 -13.76 1.88 1.69
CA SER A 59 -12.89 2.40 2.76
C SER A 59 -11.84 3.41 2.24
N GLN A 60 -11.50 3.32 0.95
CA GLN A 60 -10.62 4.27 0.29
C GLN A 60 -11.37 5.52 -0.22
N GLY A 61 -12.70 5.48 -0.33
CA GLY A 61 -13.51 6.52 -0.96
C GLY A 61 -13.56 6.44 -2.49
N ASP A 62 -13.23 5.28 -3.06
CA ASP A 62 -13.31 5.03 -4.51
C ASP A 62 -14.72 4.56 -4.92
N THR A 63 -15.16 4.89 -6.14
CA THR A 63 -16.43 4.37 -6.71
C THR A 63 -16.19 3.09 -7.52
N GLN A 64 -17.11 2.11 -7.39
CA GLN A 64 -16.86 0.68 -7.62
C GLN A 64 -16.35 0.27 -9.02
N MET A 65 -16.64 1.03 -10.08
CA MET A 65 -16.43 0.54 -11.45
C MET A 65 -15.01 0.73 -12.01
N THR A 66 -14.27 1.75 -11.60
CA THR A 66 -12.92 2.00 -12.14
C THR A 66 -11.87 1.16 -11.42
N ALA A 67 -12.02 0.98 -10.11
CA ALA A 67 -11.03 0.30 -9.28
C ALA A 67 -10.84 -1.17 -9.65
N LEU A 68 -11.92 -1.92 -9.91
CA LEU A 68 -11.87 -3.36 -10.19
C LEU A 68 -10.99 -3.72 -11.39
N SER A 69 -10.96 -2.86 -12.41
CA SER A 69 -10.13 -3.05 -13.61
C SER A 69 -8.62 -3.01 -13.32
N HIS A 70 -8.20 -2.28 -12.28
CA HIS A 70 -6.79 -2.12 -11.91
C HIS A 70 -6.23 -3.29 -11.09
N TYR A 71 -7.10 -4.07 -10.44
CA TYR A 71 -6.70 -5.19 -9.58
C TYR A 71 -6.89 -6.56 -10.25
N LEU A 72 -7.58 -6.61 -11.39
CA LEU A 72 -7.62 -7.77 -12.28
C LEU A 72 -6.21 -8.03 -12.84
N GLY A 73 -5.46 -8.94 -12.18
CA GLY A 73 -4.10 -9.30 -12.58
C GLY A 73 -3.04 -9.12 -11.50
N LEU A 74 -3.43 -8.82 -10.26
CA LEU A 74 -2.49 -8.83 -9.14
C LEU A 74 -2.01 -10.25 -8.86
N THR A 75 -0.80 -10.56 -9.34
CA THR A 75 -0.16 -11.87 -9.13
C THR A 75 0.58 -11.86 -7.80
N CYS A 76 -0.15 -12.02 -6.70
CA CYS A 76 0.45 -12.33 -5.39
C CYS A 76 0.45 -13.84 -5.19
N THR A 77 1.60 -14.39 -4.82
CA THR A 77 1.71 -15.78 -4.38
C THR A 77 1.03 -15.95 -3.01
N GLN A 78 0.79 -17.19 -2.59
CA GLN A 78 0.25 -17.44 -1.25
C GLN A 78 1.21 -16.94 -0.15
N ALA A 79 2.51 -17.13 -0.33
CA ALA A 79 3.52 -16.63 0.60
C ALA A 79 3.48 -15.10 0.73
N ASP A 80 3.25 -14.39 -0.38
CA ASP A 80 3.10 -12.93 -0.35
C ASP A 80 1.88 -12.54 0.48
N LYS A 81 0.74 -13.23 0.30
CA LYS A 81 -0.49 -12.97 1.07
C LYS A 81 -0.30 -13.22 2.56
N ASP A 82 0.36 -14.32 2.92
CA ASP A 82 0.62 -14.67 4.31
C ASP A 82 1.52 -13.62 4.99
N ALA A 83 2.52 -13.10 4.28
CA ALA A 83 3.38 -12.02 4.76
C ALA A 83 2.66 -10.67 4.85
N MET A 84 1.75 -10.37 3.91
CA MET A 84 0.95 -9.14 3.93
C MET A 84 -0.08 -9.13 5.06
N LEU A 85 -0.66 -10.30 5.38
CA LEU A 85 -1.78 -10.42 6.32
C LEU A 85 -1.47 -9.82 7.68
N GLU A 86 -0.24 -9.98 8.19
CA GLU A 86 0.19 -9.36 9.45
C GLU A 86 -0.08 -7.84 9.46
N TYR A 87 0.26 -7.16 8.36
CA TYR A 87 0.16 -5.71 8.23
C TYR A 87 -1.24 -5.20 7.95
N VAL A 88 -2.12 -6.03 7.40
CA VAL A 88 -3.50 -5.65 7.06
C VAL A 88 -4.57 -6.26 7.96
N SER A 89 -4.20 -7.16 8.86
CA SER A 89 -5.09 -7.88 9.78
C SER A 89 -6.02 -6.97 10.60
N GLY A 90 -5.55 -5.77 10.99
CA GLY A 90 -6.33 -4.81 11.76
C GLY A 90 -7.39 -4.04 10.97
N TRP A 91 -7.51 -4.27 9.66
CA TRP A 91 -8.54 -3.65 8.83
C TRP A 91 -9.89 -4.37 8.92
N ALA A 92 -9.90 -5.70 9.05
CA ALA A 92 -11.09 -6.56 8.91
C ALA A 92 -11.75 -6.95 10.23
#